data_AF-A0A2A5T1S0-F1
#
_entry.id   AF-A0A2A5T1S0-F1
#
_cell.length_a   1.000
_cell.length_b   1.000
_cell.length_c   1.000
_cell.angle_alpha   90.00
_cell.angle_beta   90.00
_cell.angle_gamma   90.00
#
_symmetry.space_group_name_H-M   'P 1'
#
loop_
_entity.id
_entity.type
_entity.pdbx_description
1 polymer ?
#
loop_
_entity_poly.entity_id
_entity_poly.type
_entity_poly.pdbx_seq_one_letter_code
_entity_poly.pdbx_strand_id
1 'polypeptide(L)'
;MANGILPNNTNKNIYYTLDGLFKNGVEKMIFCWDKGGWKASSWILFICGLIIVLSITILTVMAAIIIIGTKFLLSILLVVGPLFMIMECFPLTRRFLDSWMGKFLENLLVQLFGIAVVYMVIALDSKM
;
A
#
# COMPACT_ATOMS: atom_id res chain seq x y z
N MET A 1 0.01 -7.76 -28.83
CA MET A 1 -1.05 -6.77 -28.56
C MET A 1 -1.32 -6.78 -27.05
N ALA A 2 -0.44 -6.17 -26.26
CA ALA A 2 -0.53 -6.14 -24.80
C ALA A 2 -1.15 -4.80 -24.37
N ASN A 3 -2.46 -4.68 -24.55
CA ASN A 3 -3.24 -3.52 -24.14
C ASN A 3 -4.22 -4.02 -23.07
N GLY A 4 -3.84 -3.98 -21.78
CA GLY A 4 -4.70 -4.53 -20.73
C GLY A 4 -4.27 -4.40 -19.26
N ILE A 5 -3.04 -3.99 -18.93
CA ILE A 5 -2.64 -3.89 -17.51
C ILE A 5 -2.94 -2.51 -16.89
N LEU A 6 -3.33 -1.54 -17.71
CA LEU A 6 -3.87 -0.27 -17.20
C LEU A 6 -5.33 -0.14 -17.65
N PRO A 7 -6.29 -0.62 -16.84
CA PRO A 7 -7.68 -0.27 -17.09
C PRO A 7 -7.82 1.24 -16.91
N ASN A 8 -8.13 1.90 -18.02
CA ASN A 8 -8.57 3.28 -18.13
C ASN A 8 -9.76 3.50 -17.16
N ASN A 9 -9.48 4.07 -15.99
CA ASN A 9 -10.49 4.61 -15.10
C ASN A 9 -9.85 5.74 -14.29
N THR A 10 -10.30 6.94 -14.59
CA THR A 10 -9.90 8.24 -14.05
C THR A 10 -10.09 8.36 -12.52
N ASN A 11 -10.58 7.32 -11.83
CA ASN A 11 -10.93 7.32 -10.40
C ASN A 11 -10.52 6.02 -9.66
N LYS A 12 -9.35 5.43 -9.97
CA LYS A 12 -8.89 4.26 -9.23
C LYS A 12 -8.30 4.63 -7.88
N ASN A 13 -9.15 4.51 -6.87
CA ASN A 13 -8.82 4.58 -5.46
C ASN A 13 -7.70 3.57 -5.13
N ILE A 14 -6.72 3.98 -4.32
CA ILE A 14 -5.56 3.17 -3.90
C ILE A 14 -5.93 1.81 -3.29
N TYR A 15 -7.14 1.69 -2.77
CA TYR A 15 -7.72 0.45 -2.27
C TYR A 15 -7.92 -0.60 -3.36
N TYR A 16 -8.30 -0.21 -4.58
CA TYR A 16 -8.44 -1.13 -5.71
C TYR A 16 -7.08 -1.67 -6.19
N THR A 17 -6.03 -0.85 -6.10
CA THR A 17 -4.67 -1.30 -6.40
C THR A 17 -4.19 -2.32 -5.35
N LEU A 18 -4.53 -2.09 -4.08
CA LEU A 18 -4.23 -3.00 -2.99
C LEU A 18 -4.98 -4.35 -3.12
N ASP A 19 -6.26 -4.30 -3.47
CA ASP A 19 -7.07 -5.49 -3.73
C ASP A 19 -6.56 -6.26 -4.95
N GLY A 20 -6.11 -5.55 -5.99
CA GLY A 20 -5.45 -6.15 -7.15
C GLY A 20 -4.15 -6.89 -6.78
N LEU A 21 -3.31 -6.29 -5.94
CA LEU A 21 -2.12 -6.94 -5.40
C LEU A 21 -2.44 -8.24 -4.65
N PHE A 22 -3.45 -8.19 -3.79
CA PHE A 22 -3.87 -9.34 -3.01
C PHE A 22 -4.37 -10.47 -3.93
N LYS A 23 -5.21 -10.13 -4.92
CA LYS A 23 -5.72 -11.08 -5.91
C LYS A 23 -4.59 -11.77 -6.70
N ASN A 24 -3.61 -11.01 -7.17
CA ASN A 24 -2.45 -11.56 -7.86
C ASN A 24 -1.64 -12.53 -6.96
N GLY A 25 -1.54 -12.21 -5.66
CA GLY A 25 -0.92 -13.08 -4.68
C GLY A 25 -1.67 -14.41 -4.49
N VAL A 26 -3.00 -14.35 -4.38
CA VAL A 26 -3.86 -15.54 -4.27
C VAL A 26 -3.84 -16.38 -5.55
N GLU A 27 -3.77 -15.77 -6.72
CA GLU A 27 -3.69 -16.51 -7.99
C GLU A 27 -2.38 -17.31 -8.10
N LYS A 28 -1.25 -16.73 -7.71
CA LYS A 28 0.06 -17.43 -7.68
C LYS A 28 0.08 -18.58 -6.69
N MET A 29 -0.62 -18.45 -5.57
CA MET A 29 -0.83 -19.55 -4.62
C MET A 29 -1.55 -20.70 -5.29
N ILE A 30 -2.67 -20.44 -5.96
CA ILE A 30 -3.48 -21.49 -6.62
C ILE A 30 -2.63 -22.19 -7.69
N PHE A 31 -1.81 -21.45 -8.43
CA PHE A 31 -0.87 -22.04 -9.40
C PHE A 31 0.19 -22.95 -8.75
N CYS A 32 0.80 -22.53 -7.63
CA CYS A 32 1.73 -23.38 -6.89
C CYS A 32 1.04 -24.62 -6.30
N TRP A 33 -0.21 -24.47 -5.85
CA TRP A 33 -1.02 -25.56 -5.30
C TRP A 33 -1.37 -26.61 -6.37
N ASP A 34 -1.78 -26.17 -7.55
CA ASP A 34 -2.10 -27.04 -8.69
C ASP A 34 -0.88 -27.86 -9.15
N LYS A 35 0.30 -27.22 -9.22
CA LYS A 35 1.57 -27.90 -9.54
C LYS A 35 2.10 -28.80 -8.42
N GLY A 36 1.74 -28.53 -7.18
CA GLY A 36 2.22 -29.22 -5.98
C GLY A 36 1.39 -30.42 -5.54
N GLY A 37 0.40 -30.86 -6.32
CA GLY A 37 -0.53 -31.95 -5.96
C GLY A 37 0.14 -33.22 -5.39
N TRP A 38 -0.68 -34.07 -4.71
CA TRP A 38 -0.39 -35.28 -3.89
C TRP A 38 0.64 -36.30 -4.44
N LYS A 39 1.86 -35.87 -4.70
CA LYS A 39 3.03 -36.72 -4.95
C LYS A 39 4.05 -36.45 -3.86
N ALA A 40 4.67 -37.50 -3.35
CA ALA A 40 5.62 -37.43 -2.22
C ALA A 40 6.85 -36.54 -2.50
N SER A 41 7.16 -36.22 -3.76
CA SER A 41 8.21 -35.28 -4.17
C SER A 41 7.80 -33.79 -4.07
N SER A 42 6.53 -33.50 -3.75
CA SER A 42 5.93 -32.17 -3.84
C SER A 42 5.97 -31.35 -2.54
N TRP A 43 6.53 -31.88 -1.44
CA TRP A 43 6.57 -31.17 -0.15
C TRP A 43 7.32 -29.82 -0.24
N ILE A 44 8.33 -29.75 -1.11
CA ILE A 44 9.10 -28.52 -1.37
C ILE A 44 8.24 -27.45 -2.05
N LEU A 45 7.35 -27.85 -2.96
CA LEU A 45 6.44 -26.96 -3.68
C LEU A 45 5.30 -26.47 -2.77
N PHE A 46 4.85 -27.32 -1.86
CA PHE A 46 3.88 -26.96 -0.83
C PHE A 46 4.43 -25.89 0.13
N ILE A 47 5.66 -26.09 0.66
CA ILE A 47 6.32 -25.09 1.52
C ILE A 47 6.57 -23.79 0.75
N CYS A 48 7.00 -23.88 -0.51
CA CYS A 48 7.21 -22.71 -1.36
C CYS A 48 5.92 -21.91 -1.57
N GLY A 49 4.81 -22.58 -1.89
CA GLY A 49 3.50 -21.95 -2.02
C GLY A 49 3.05 -21.27 -0.72
N LEU A 50 3.24 -21.93 0.42
CA LEU A 50 2.90 -21.37 1.73
C LEU A 50 3.72 -20.12 2.08
N ILE A 51 5.01 -20.10 1.76
CA ILE A 51 5.90 -18.95 1.95
C ILE A 51 5.50 -17.77 1.06
N ILE A 52 5.14 -18.03 -0.21
CA ILE A 52 4.67 -16.99 -1.14
C ILE A 52 3.40 -16.35 -0.60
N VAL A 53 2.44 -17.15 -0.15
CA VAL A 53 1.17 -16.67 0.42
C VAL A 53 1.39 -15.81 1.65
N LEU A 54 2.19 -16.32 2.60
CA LEU A 54 2.48 -15.59 3.82
C LEU A 54 3.14 -14.25 3.51
N SER A 55 4.13 -14.25 2.64
CA SER A 55 4.87 -13.03 2.29
C SER A 55 3.98 -12.00 1.62
N ILE A 56 3.15 -12.41 0.65
CA ILE A 56 2.26 -11.50 -0.07
C ILE A 56 1.13 -10.97 0.85
N THR A 57 0.62 -11.81 1.74
CA THR A 57 -0.46 -11.45 2.67
C THR A 57 0.02 -10.46 3.71
N ILE A 58 1.17 -10.72 4.34
CA ILE A 58 1.76 -9.82 5.34
C ILE A 58 2.07 -8.45 4.71
N LEU A 59 2.67 -8.45 3.52
CA LEU A 59 2.97 -7.23 2.78
C LEU A 59 1.71 -6.41 2.47
N THR A 60 0.66 -7.08 1.96
CA THR A 60 -0.61 -6.43 1.63
C THR A 60 -1.26 -5.82 2.87
N VAL A 61 -1.30 -6.55 3.98
CA VAL A 61 -1.92 -6.08 5.23
C VAL A 61 -1.14 -4.89 5.82
N MET A 62 0.19 -4.95 5.83
CA MET A 62 1.01 -3.82 6.29
C MET A 62 0.79 -2.57 5.44
N ALA A 63 0.81 -2.72 4.10
CA ALA A 63 0.54 -1.61 3.20
C ALA A 63 -0.87 -1.03 3.41
N ALA A 64 -1.87 -1.88 3.65
CA ALA A 64 -3.26 -1.46 3.90
C ALA A 64 -3.35 -0.58 5.14
N ILE A 65 -2.76 -1.03 6.25
CA ILE A 65 -2.79 -0.31 7.53
C ILE A 65 -2.10 1.05 7.39
N ILE A 66 -0.93 1.10 6.76
CA ILE A 66 -0.18 2.36 6.57
C ILE A 66 -0.96 3.33 5.70
N ILE A 67 -1.50 2.87 4.57
CA ILE A 67 -2.20 3.72 3.60
C ILE A 67 -3.52 4.25 4.17
N ILE A 68 -4.29 3.39 4.86
CA ILE A 68 -5.55 3.80 5.51
C ILE A 68 -5.25 4.77 6.65
N GLY A 69 -4.28 4.44 7.51
CA GLY A 69 -3.91 5.23 8.68
C GLY A 69 -3.42 6.63 8.31
N THR A 70 -2.51 6.73 7.34
CA THR A 70 -1.98 8.03 6.88
C THR A 70 -3.05 8.90 6.24
N LYS A 71 -3.94 8.35 5.40
CA LYS A 71 -5.07 9.09 4.83
C LYS A 71 -6.00 9.65 5.91
N PHE A 72 -6.31 8.85 6.93
CA PHE A 72 -7.14 9.28 8.04
C PHE A 72 -6.48 10.42 8.82
N LEU A 73 -5.19 10.26 9.16
CA LEU A 73 -4.46 11.27 9.94
C LEU A 73 -4.26 12.57 9.15
N LEU A 74 -3.98 12.48 7.84
CA LEU A 74 -3.89 13.62 6.94
C LEU A 74 -5.23 14.37 6.83
N SER A 75 -6.34 13.65 6.75
CA SER A 75 -7.66 14.28 6.71
C SER A 75 -7.93 15.07 7.99
N ILE A 76 -7.59 14.52 9.15
CA ILE A 76 -7.72 15.24 10.43
C ILE A 76 -6.77 16.44 10.46
N LEU A 77 -5.52 16.27 10.05
CA LEU A 77 -4.54 17.37 10.03
C LEU A 77 -5.00 18.52 9.14
N LEU A 78 -5.60 18.23 7.99
CA LEU A 78 -6.13 19.24 7.07
C LEU A 78 -7.35 19.96 7.65
N VAL A 79 -8.22 19.27 8.38
CA VAL A 79 -9.38 19.89 9.05
C VAL A 79 -8.93 20.88 10.12
N VAL A 80 -7.87 20.57 10.87
CA VAL A 80 -7.31 21.48 11.89
C VAL A 80 -6.39 22.55 11.27
N GLY A 81 -5.99 22.39 10.00
CA GLY A 81 -5.08 23.30 9.29
C GLY A 81 -5.46 24.79 9.35
N PRO A 82 -6.72 25.19 9.08
CA PRO A 82 -7.14 26.59 9.16
C PRO A 82 -6.90 27.23 10.54
N LEU A 83 -7.05 26.46 11.61
CA LEU A 83 -6.82 26.92 12.98
C LEU A 83 -5.34 27.25 13.20
N PHE A 84 -4.44 26.42 12.68
CA PHE A 84 -3.00 26.68 12.73
C PHE A 84 -2.56 27.85 11.84
N MET A 85 -3.24 28.09 10.71
CA MET A 85 -2.96 29.27 9.87
C MET A 85 -3.33 30.57 10.59
N ILE A 86 -4.48 30.62 11.29
CA ILE A 86 -4.89 31.80 12.07
C ILE A 86 -3.89 32.07 13.20
N MET A 87 -3.34 31.01 13.80
CA MET A 87 -2.30 31.10 14.84
C MET A 87 -0.97 31.68 14.34
N GLU A 88 -0.72 31.80 13.04
CA GLU A 88 0.51 32.44 12.53
C GLU A 88 0.57 33.94 12.83
N CYS A 89 -0.60 34.57 13.00
CA CYS A 89 -0.74 36.00 13.31
C CYS A 89 -0.09 36.36 14.67
N PHE A 90 0.07 35.38 15.57
CA PHE A 90 0.76 35.56 16.84
C PHE A 90 2.15 34.92 16.80
N PRO A 91 3.23 35.67 17.09
CA PRO A 91 4.59 35.14 17.03
C PRO A 91 4.83 33.99 18.01
N LEU A 92 4.08 33.94 19.12
CA LEU A 92 4.18 32.90 20.15
C LEU A 92 3.72 31.52 19.67
N THR A 93 2.79 31.46 18.71
CA THR A 93 2.15 30.21 18.26
C THR A 93 2.71 29.65 16.95
N ARG A 94 3.72 30.31 16.35
CA ARG A 94 4.37 29.85 15.10
C ARG A 94 4.96 28.45 15.18
N ARG A 95 5.43 28.03 16.36
CA ARG A 95 5.96 26.68 16.59
C ARG A 95 4.91 25.58 16.33
N PHE A 96 3.62 25.88 16.53
CA PHE A 96 2.55 24.91 16.26
C PHE A 96 2.30 24.73 14.77
N LEU A 97 2.38 25.82 13.99
CA LEU A 97 2.30 25.74 12.52
C LEU A 97 3.47 24.92 11.95
N ASP A 98 4.69 25.15 12.45
CA ASP A 98 5.88 24.39 12.03
C ASP A 98 5.76 22.89 12.38
N SER A 99 5.31 22.58 13.61
CA SER A 99 5.07 21.19 14.04
C SER A 99 3.97 20.51 13.25
N TRP A 100 2.89 21.24 12.93
CA TRP A 100 1.79 20.76 12.10
C TRP A 100 2.25 20.48 10.67
N MET A 101 3.00 21.39 10.05
CA MET A 101 3.60 21.22 8.73
C MET A 101 4.54 20.02 8.69
N GLY A 102 5.37 19.83 9.72
CA GLY A 102 6.23 18.66 9.86
C GLY A 102 5.43 17.36 9.87
N LYS A 103 4.35 17.30 10.67
CA LYS A 103 3.46 16.13 10.72
C LYS A 103 2.71 15.91 9.42
N PHE A 104 2.29 16.98 8.74
CA PHE A 104 1.64 16.89 7.43
C PHE A 104 2.59 16.25 6.41
N LEU A 105 3.82 16.75 6.31
CA LEU A 105 4.83 16.26 5.38
C LEU A 105 5.22 14.81 5.69
N GLU A 106 5.41 14.47 6.97
CA GLU A 106 5.72 13.10 7.42
C GLU A 106 4.65 12.11 6.95
N ASN A 107 3.37 12.39 7.22
CA ASN A 107 2.29 11.49 6.81
C ASN A 107 2.11 11.42 5.29
N LEU A 108 2.32 12.54 4.60
CA LEU A 108 2.28 12.57 3.14
C LEU A 108 3.40 11.71 2.53
N LEU A 109 4.63 11.82 3.05
CA LEU A 109 5.76 11.00 2.61
C LEU A 109 5.53 9.51 2.89
N VAL A 110 5.08 9.15 4.09
CA VAL A 110 4.78 7.75 4.43
C VAL A 110 3.70 7.19 3.52
N GLN A 111 2.65 7.96 3.21
CA GLN A 111 1.62 7.53 2.27
C GLN A 111 2.19 7.33 0.86
N LEU A 112 3.00 8.27 0.36
CA LEU A 112 3.64 8.16 -0.95
C LEU A 112 4.56 6.94 -1.06
N PHE A 113 5.40 6.70 -0.04
CA PHE A 113 6.27 5.52 -0.01
C PHE A 113 5.47 4.23 0.08
N GLY A 114 4.40 4.16 0.89
CA GLY A 114 3.54 2.99 0.97
C GLY A 114 2.91 2.64 -0.39
N ILE A 115 2.45 3.66 -1.14
CA ILE A 115 1.93 3.49 -2.49
C ILE A 115 3.06 3.09 -3.47
N ALA A 116 4.24 3.70 -3.38
CA ALA A 116 5.37 3.38 -4.25
C ALA A 116 5.84 1.93 -4.09
N VAL A 117 5.90 1.41 -2.86
CA VAL A 117 6.24 0.00 -2.58
C VAL A 117 5.22 -0.94 -3.22
N VAL A 118 3.93 -0.64 -3.07
CA VAL A 118 2.84 -1.39 -3.73
C VAL A 118 3.03 -1.45 -5.24
N TYR A 119 3.31 -0.30 -5.88
CA TYR A 119 3.58 -0.27 -7.33
C TYR A 119 4.86 -1.01 -7.72
N MET A 120 5.91 -0.93 -6.91
CA MET A 120 7.16 -1.64 -7.16
C MET A 120 6.92 -3.16 -7.16
N VAL A 121 6.11 -3.67 -6.23
CA VAL A 121 5.77 -5.11 -6.15
C VAL A 121 4.97 -5.53 -7.37
N ILE A 122 3.97 -4.74 -7.80
CA ILE A 122 3.23 -5.02 -9.04
C ILE A 122 4.17 -5.03 -10.25
N ALA A 123 5.10 -4.06 -10.33
CA ALA A 123 6.03 -3.94 -11.44
C ALA A 123 7.02 -5.12 -11.49
N LEU A 124 7.50 -5.59 -10.34
CA LEU A 124 8.33 -6.80 -10.24
C LEU A 124 7.56 -8.03 -10.72
N ASP A 125 6.29 -8.14 -10.33
CA ASP A 125 5.45 -9.25 -10.73
C ASP A 125 5.18 -9.29 -12.23
N SER A 126 5.02 -8.13 -12.87
CA SER A 126 4.81 -8.03 -14.32
C SER A 126 6.03 -8.40 -15.18
N LYS A 127 7.23 -8.49 -14.57
CA LYS A 127 8.49 -8.78 -15.27
C LYS A 127 8.91 -10.24 -15.17
N MET A 128 8.25 -11.05 -14.34
CA MET A 128 8.41 -12.50 -14.25
C MET A 128 7.40 -13.21 -15.13
#